data_AF-A0A7C3YZV4-F1
#
_entry.id   AF-A0A7C3YZV4-F1
#
_cell.length_a   1.000
_cell.length_b   1.000
_cell.length_c   1.000
_cell.angle_alpha   90.00
_cell.angle_beta   90.00
_cell.angle_gamma   90.00
#
_symmetry.space_group_name_H-M   'P 1'
#
loop_
_entity.id
_entity.type
_entity.pdbx_description
1 polymer ?
#
loop_
_entity_poly.entity_id
_entity_poly.type
_entity_poly.pdbx_seq_one_letter_code
_entity_poly.pdbx_strand_id
1 'polypeptide(L)'
;PGLAFAGVSEKAWEFNKRSKCPKYYFNWAKELSMLKKNQTHFTPAISLIVGLAESLRMIREEGLDRIYRRVEILARATREAAKALGLKIFAKTPSPAVTAICAPDGIDGEKIYDLMWKKYGVTGAGGQDKLKGKVFRIATLGYADRHDVVVAISALELTLKELGYKFDLGSGVGRALEVLKEL
;
A
#
# COMPACT_ATOMS: atom_id res chain seq x y z
N PRO A 1 7.68 6.95 7.28
CA PRO A 1 8.84 7.05 6.35
C PRO A 1 10.12 7.38 7.14
N GLY A 2 11.30 6.94 6.69
CA GLY A 2 12.58 7.31 7.33
C GLY A 2 13.57 6.17 7.60
N LEU A 3 13.15 4.91 7.44
CA LEU A 3 14.04 3.74 7.47
C LEU A 3 13.98 3.00 6.14
N ALA A 4 15.10 2.39 5.74
CA ALA A 4 15.20 1.49 4.61
C ALA A 4 15.95 0.22 5.04
N PHE A 5 15.52 -0.93 4.54
CA PHE A 5 16.11 -2.23 4.85
C PHE A 5 16.77 -2.80 3.60
N ALA A 6 17.99 -3.33 3.75
CA ALA A 6 18.71 -4.01 2.69
C ALA A 6 19.13 -5.41 3.15
N GLY A 7 18.66 -6.43 2.45
CA GLY A 7 19.19 -7.78 2.53
C GLY A 7 20.31 -7.96 1.52
N VAL A 8 21.49 -8.43 1.95
CA VAL A 8 22.69 -8.51 1.11
C VAL A 8 23.20 -9.94 1.10
N SER A 9 23.15 -10.59 -0.06
CA SER A 9 23.66 -11.95 -0.23
C SER A 9 25.18 -12.00 -0.18
N GLU A 10 25.75 -13.19 0.07
CA GLU A 10 27.20 -13.40 0.04
C GLU A 10 27.82 -12.98 -1.30
N LYS A 11 27.17 -13.33 -2.42
CA LYS A 11 27.57 -12.90 -3.76
C LYS A 11 27.62 -11.37 -3.89
N ALA A 12 26.64 -10.65 -3.33
CA ALA A 12 26.62 -9.19 -3.36
C ALA A 12 27.75 -8.58 -2.50
N TRP A 13 28.11 -9.21 -1.38
CA TRP A 13 29.26 -8.79 -0.56
C TRP A 13 30.58 -8.91 -1.32
N GLU A 14 30.76 -9.94 -2.15
CA GLU A 14 31.96 -10.06 -3.01
C GLU A 14 32.08 -8.90 -4.01
N PHE A 15 30.96 -8.44 -4.59
CA PHE A 15 30.96 -7.24 -5.44
C PHE A 15 31.27 -5.98 -4.63
N ASN A 16 30.74 -5.84 -3.41
CA ASN A 16 31.00 -4.67 -2.56
C ASN A 16 32.49 -4.51 -2.24
N LYS A 17 33.23 -5.61 -2.05
CA LYS A 17 34.69 -5.61 -1.81
C LYS A 17 35.47 -5.00 -2.98
N ARG A 18 35.01 -5.23 -4.22
CA ARG A 18 35.68 -4.77 -5.45
C ARG A 18 35.10 -3.46 -6.00
N SER A 19 34.00 -2.97 -5.42
CA SER A 19 33.31 -1.76 -5.88
C SER A 19 34.18 -0.52 -5.71
N LYS A 20 34.39 0.19 -6.82
CA LYS A 20 35.11 1.46 -6.91
C LYS A 20 34.19 2.68 -6.80
N CYS A 21 32.89 2.48 -6.61
CA CYS A 21 31.97 3.61 -6.42
C CYS A 21 32.35 4.41 -5.17
N PRO A 22 32.28 5.76 -5.22
CA PRO A 22 32.52 6.58 -4.04
C PRO A 22 31.48 6.25 -2.97
N LYS A 23 31.96 6.01 -1.74
CA LYS A 23 31.13 5.55 -0.63
C LYS A 23 31.56 6.20 0.68
N TYR A 24 30.64 6.99 1.26
CA TYR A 24 30.79 7.60 2.58
C TYR A 24 29.64 7.16 3.50
N TYR A 25 28.47 7.78 3.38
CA TYR A 25 27.30 7.44 4.20
C TYR A 25 26.81 6.01 3.93
N PHE A 26 26.63 5.64 2.66
CA PHE A 26 26.26 4.28 2.25
C PHE A 26 27.48 3.34 2.10
N ASN A 27 28.47 3.45 2.99
CA ASN A 27 29.56 2.49 3.03
C ASN A 27 29.15 1.22 3.80
N TRP A 28 28.61 0.24 3.07
CA TRP A 28 28.05 -0.98 3.65
C TRP A 28 29.09 -1.83 4.40
N ALA A 29 30.36 -1.81 3.99
CA ALA A 29 31.41 -2.53 4.71
C ALA A 29 31.67 -1.94 6.10
N LYS A 30 31.70 -0.61 6.21
CA LYS A 30 31.81 0.07 7.50
C LYS A 30 30.58 -0.17 8.36
N GLU A 31 29.38 -0.01 7.79
CA GLU A 31 28.13 -0.28 8.51
C GLU A 31 28.10 -1.72 9.06
N LEU A 32 28.38 -2.73 8.23
CA LEU A 32 28.43 -4.13 8.67
C LEU A 32 29.47 -4.36 9.78
N SER A 33 30.65 -3.72 9.70
CA SER A 33 31.69 -3.84 10.71
C SER A 33 31.27 -3.26 12.07
N MET A 34 30.44 -2.21 12.07
CA MET A 34 29.88 -1.60 13.28
C MET A 34 28.69 -2.40 13.80
N LEU A 35 27.82 -2.89 12.92
CA LEU A 35 26.67 -3.72 13.29
C LEU A 35 27.10 -5.00 14.01
N LYS A 36 28.22 -5.62 13.59
CA LYS A 36 28.84 -6.76 14.29
C LYS A 36 29.27 -6.46 15.74
N LYS A 37 29.40 -5.17 16.09
CA LYS A 37 29.72 -4.67 17.44
C LYS A 37 28.51 -4.09 18.17
N ASN A 38 27.29 -4.33 17.67
CA ASN A 38 26.04 -3.72 18.16
C ASN A 38 26.06 -2.19 18.13
N GLN A 39 26.74 -1.61 17.14
CA GLN A 39 26.79 -0.17 16.88
C GLN A 39 26.39 0.12 15.44
N THR A 40 26.11 1.39 15.16
CA THR A 40 25.84 1.90 13.80
C THR A 40 27.00 2.76 13.35
N HIS A 41 27.21 2.90 12.03
CA HIS A 41 28.31 3.74 11.55
C HIS A 41 28.09 5.23 11.89
N PHE A 42 26.84 5.66 11.92
CA PHE A 42 26.41 7.01 12.28
C PHE A 42 25.26 6.96 13.26
N THR A 43 25.03 8.06 14.00
CA THR A 43 23.90 8.19 14.92
C THR A 43 22.59 7.85 14.20
N PRO A 44 21.86 6.80 14.62
CA PRO A 44 20.64 6.39 13.96
C PRO A 44 19.46 7.21 14.47
N ALA A 45 18.35 7.20 13.73
CA ALA A 45 17.09 7.77 14.17
C ALA A 45 16.47 6.87 15.25
N ILE A 46 16.89 7.05 16.51
CA ILE A 46 16.55 6.17 17.65
C ILE A 46 15.04 5.90 17.74
N SER A 47 14.21 6.95 17.66
CA SER A 47 12.75 6.79 17.75
C SER A 47 12.17 5.88 16.66
N LEU A 48 12.72 5.93 15.44
CA LEU A 48 12.27 5.04 14.35
C LEU A 48 12.72 3.60 14.58
N ILE A 49 13.91 3.38 15.16
CA ILE A 49 14.40 2.03 15.50
C ILE A 49 13.54 1.41 16.61
N VAL A 50 13.15 2.19 17.61
CA VAL A 50 12.22 1.74 18.67
C VAL A 50 10.85 1.38 18.08
N GLY A 51 10.29 2.25 17.21
CA GLY A 51 9.02 1.97 16.53
C GLY A 51 9.08 0.75 15.60
N LEU A 52 10.24 0.51 14.97
CA LEU A 52 10.49 -0.70 14.18
C LEU A 52 10.45 -1.96 15.05
N ALA A 53 11.07 -1.94 16.23
CA ALA A 53 11.07 -3.10 17.13
C ALA A 53 9.63 -3.51 17.48
N GLU A 54 8.76 -2.54 17.75
CA GLU A 54 7.34 -2.79 18.02
C GLU A 54 6.60 -3.30 16.78
N SER A 55 6.83 -2.68 15.62
CA SER A 55 6.22 -3.12 14.35
C SER A 55 6.59 -4.58 14.02
N LEU A 56 7.85 -4.97 14.27
CA LEU A 56 8.32 -6.34 14.08
C LEU A 56 7.71 -7.31 15.11
N ARG A 57 7.45 -6.85 16.34
CA ARG A 57 6.75 -7.64 17.37
C ARG A 57 5.33 -7.94 16.92
N MET A 58 4.56 -6.93 16.49
CA MET A 58 3.21 -7.10 15.97
C MET A 58 3.17 -8.06 14.76
N ILE A 59 4.12 -7.92 13.82
CA ILE A 59 4.23 -8.82 12.66
C ILE A 59 4.46 -10.28 13.09
N ARG A 60 5.31 -10.51 14.10
CA ARG A 60 5.58 -11.86 14.63
C ARG A 60 4.39 -12.44 15.38
N GLU A 61 3.66 -11.60 16.13
CA GLU A 61 2.45 -12.00 16.86
C GLU A 61 1.32 -12.42 15.92
N GLU A 62 1.10 -11.68 14.83
CA GLU A 62 0.11 -12.06 13.81
C GLU A 62 0.58 -13.24 12.97
N GLY A 63 1.86 -13.25 12.56
CA GLY A 63 2.46 -14.25 11.68
C GLY A 63 2.29 -13.92 10.19
N LEU A 64 3.35 -14.15 9.40
CA LEU A 64 3.41 -13.74 7.98
C LEU A 64 2.31 -14.37 7.13
N ASP A 65 1.99 -15.65 7.33
CA ASP A 65 0.94 -16.32 6.56
C ASP A 65 -0.43 -15.70 6.78
N ARG A 66 -0.73 -15.28 8.02
CA ARG A 66 -1.99 -14.60 8.36
C ARG A 66 -2.02 -13.21 7.77
N ILE A 67 -0.92 -12.47 7.84
CA ILE A 67 -0.78 -11.14 7.23
C ILE A 67 -1.02 -11.23 5.71
N TYR A 68 -0.36 -12.17 5.02
CA TYR A 68 -0.51 -12.32 3.57
C TYR A 68 -1.93 -12.72 3.19
N ARG A 69 -2.54 -13.65 3.93
CA ARG A 69 -3.95 -14.03 3.73
C ARG A 69 -4.87 -12.83 3.93
N ARG A 70 -4.68 -12.05 5.01
CA ARG A 70 -5.48 -10.86 5.31
C ARG A 70 -5.40 -9.85 4.17
N VAL A 71 -4.17 -9.45 3.80
CA VAL A 71 -3.93 -8.44 2.76
C VAL A 71 -4.50 -8.88 1.40
N GLU A 72 -4.38 -10.17 1.03
CA GLU A 72 -5.00 -10.71 -0.18
C GLU A 72 -6.54 -10.59 -0.15
N ILE A 73 -7.18 -10.96 0.97
CA ILE A 73 -8.64 -10.88 1.09
C ILE A 73 -9.12 -9.43 1.03
N LEU A 74 -8.43 -8.50 1.73
CA LEU A 74 -8.76 -7.07 1.68
C LEU A 74 -8.68 -6.52 0.25
N ALA A 75 -7.59 -6.81 -0.46
CA ALA A 75 -7.40 -6.36 -1.83
C ALA A 75 -8.42 -6.98 -2.79
N ARG A 76 -8.74 -8.27 -2.61
CA ARG A 76 -9.80 -8.92 -3.39
C ARG A 76 -11.16 -8.30 -3.13
N ALA A 77 -11.51 -8.00 -1.87
CA ALA A 77 -12.75 -7.31 -1.55
C ALA A 77 -12.84 -5.93 -2.24
N THR A 78 -11.77 -5.15 -2.21
CA THR A 78 -11.69 -3.87 -2.95
C THR A 78 -11.87 -4.06 -4.46
N ARG A 79 -11.23 -5.07 -5.06
CA ARG A 79 -11.37 -5.36 -6.51
C ARG A 79 -12.77 -5.78 -6.88
N GLU A 80 -13.38 -6.67 -6.11
CA GLU A 80 -14.73 -7.17 -6.36
C GLU A 80 -15.78 -6.07 -6.16
N ALA A 81 -15.59 -5.20 -5.16
CA ALA A 81 -16.41 -4.01 -5.00
C ALA A 81 -16.32 -3.06 -6.20
N ALA A 82 -15.11 -2.75 -6.66
CA ALA A 82 -14.91 -1.91 -7.84
C ALA A 82 -15.60 -2.49 -9.10
N LYS A 83 -15.53 -3.82 -9.29
CA LYS A 83 -16.23 -4.51 -10.39
C LYS A 83 -17.75 -4.42 -10.24
N ALA A 84 -18.29 -4.57 -9.02
CA ALA A 84 -19.72 -4.42 -8.76
C ALA A 84 -20.23 -3.01 -9.07
N LEU A 85 -19.39 -2.00 -8.89
CA LEU A 85 -19.64 -0.62 -9.32
C LEU A 85 -19.48 -0.42 -10.85
N GLY A 86 -19.19 -1.46 -11.62
CA GLY A 86 -18.95 -1.38 -13.06
C GLY A 86 -17.59 -0.77 -13.44
N LEU A 87 -16.68 -0.56 -12.48
CA LEU A 87 -15.35 -0.01 -12.74
C LEU A 87 -14.39 -1.08 -13.25
N LYS A 88 -13.41 -0.66 -14.05
CA LYS A 88 -12.38 -1.54 -14.61
C LYS A 88 -11.14 -1.54 -13.72
N ILE A 89 -10.61 -2.72 -13.42
CA ILE A 89 -9.31 -2.86 -12.76
C ILE A 89 -8.20 -2.62 -13.79
N PHE A 90 -7.26 -1.73 -13.47
CA PHE A 90 -6.21 -1.32 -14.41
C PHE A 90 -5.19 -2.44 -14.66
N ALA A 91 -4.78 -3.16 -13.61
CA ALA A 91 -3.72 -4.16 -13.70
C ALA A 91 -4.24 -5.51 -14.21
N LYS A 92 -3.53 -6.11 -15.18
CA LYS A 92 -3.78 -7.49 -15.63
C LYS A 92 -3.48 -8.53 -14.55
N THR A 93 -2.44 -8.27 -13.75
CA THR A 93 -2.07 -9.07 -12.57
C THR A 93 -2.07 -8.14 -11.37
N PRO A 94 -3.19 -8.01 -10.65
CA PRO A 94 -3.34 -7.05 -9.56
C PRO A 94 -2.42 -7.35 -8.37
N SER A 95 -1.96 -6.28 -7.71
CA SER A 95 -1.20 -6.40 -6.46
C SER A 95 -2.12 -6.70 -5.28
N PRO A 96 -1.67 -7.48 -4.29
CA PRO A 96 -2.36 -7.63 -3.01
C PRO A 96 -2.25 -6.38 -2.12
N ALA A 97 -1.30 -5.48 -2.38
CA ALA A 97 -1.07 -4.32 -1.51
C ALA A 97 -1.92 -3.10 -1.90
N VAL A 98 -2.25 -2.97 -3.18
CA VAL A 98 -2.92 -1.78 -3.73
C VAL A 98 -3.74 -2.15 -4.96
N THR A 99 -4.97 -1.64 -5.02
CA THR A 99 -5.87 -1.79 -6.16
C THR A 99 -5.89 -0.52 -6.99
N ALA A 100 -5.41 -0.60 -8.23
CA ALA A 100 -5.51 0.48 -9.22
C ALA A 100 -6.78 0.30 -10.07
N ILE A 101 -7.61 1.33 -10.10
CA ILE A 101 -8.94 1.34 -10.73
C ILE A 101 -8.93 2.42 -11.81
N CYS A 102 -9.44 2.10 -13.00
CA CYS A 102 -9.62 3.06 -14.07
C CYS A 102 -10.71 4.07 -13.68
N ALA A 103 -10.45 5.35 -13.90
CA ALA A 103 -11.48 6.36 -13.80
C ALA A 103 -12.55 6.13 -14.89
N PRO A 104 -13.84 6.32 -14.59
CA PRO A 104 -14.88 6.26 -15.61
C PRO A 104 -14.68 7.29 -16.72
N ASP A 105 -15.20 7.01 -17.91
CA ASP A 105 -15.14 7.95 -19.03
C ASP A 105 -15.81 9.28 -18.65
N GLY A 106 -15.11 10.39 -18.92
CA GLY A 106 -15.58 11.74 -18.57
C GLY A 106 -15.37 12.14 -17.11
N ILE A 107 -14.85 11.24 -16.26
CA ILE A 107 -14.53 11.54 -14.85
C ILE A 107 -13.03 11.51 -14.64
N ASP A 108 -12.49 12.60 -14.11
CA ASP A 108 -11.09 12.69 -13.74
C ASP A 108 -10.81 11.90 -12.44
N GLY A 109 -9.92 10.92 -12.52
CA GLY A 109 -9.51 10.11 -11.37
C GLY A 109 -8.89 10.91 -10.23
N GLU A 110 -8.28 12.07 -10.49
CA GLU A 110 -7.79 12.95 -9.43
C GLU A 110 -8.94 13.54 -8.61
N LYS A 111 -10.05 13.92 -9.27
CA LYS A 111 -11.24 14.45 -8.59
C LYS A 111 -11.90 13.41 -7.68
N ILE A 112 -11.88 12.13 -8.08
CA ILE A 112 -12.40 11.03 -7.25
C ILE A 112 -11.61 11.00 -5.93
N TYR A 113 -10.29 10.89 -6.01
CA TYR A 113 -9.44 10.86 -4.82
C TYR A 113 -9.58 12.13 -3.96
N ASP A 114 -9.57 13.31 -4.60
CA ASP A 114 -9.68 14.59 -3.90
C ASP A 114 -10.99 14.72 -3.10
N LEU A 115 -12.11 14.27 -3.66
CA LEU A 115 -13.40 14.28 -2.97
C LEU A 115 -13.45 13.25 -1.84
N MET A 116 -12.91 12.04 -2.06
CA MET A 116 -12.78 11.02 -1.02
C MET A 116 -12.04 11.57 0.20
N TRP A 117 -10.93 12.27 -0.02
CA TRP A 117 -10.15 12.87 1.04
C TRP A 117 -10.86 14.06 1.71
N LYS A 118 -11.26 15.07 0.92
CA LYS A 118 -11.76 16.34 1.46
C LYS A 118 -13.11 16.21 2.16
N LYS A 119 -13.97 15.27 1.73
CA LYS A 119 -15.34 15.14 2.23
C LYS A 119 -15.52 13.99 3.20
N TYR A 120 -14.79 12.89 3.02
CA TYR A 120 -14.98 11.67 3.80
C TYR A 120 -13.76 11.30 4.65
N GLY A 121 -12.67 12.07 4.57
CA GLY A 121 -11.43 11.79 5.30
C GLY A 121 -10.70 10.53 4.81
N VAL A 122 -11.11 9.96 3.67
CA VAL A 122 -10.51 8.74 3.12
C VAL A 122 -9.39 9.13 2.18
N THR A 123 -8.17 8.76 2.57
CA THR A 123 -6.99 8.97 1.72
C THR A 123 -6.84 7.84 0.72
N GLY A 124 -6.37 8.20 -0.47
CA GLY A 124 -6.01 7.30 -1.56
C GLY A 124 -4.88 7.93 -2.37
N ALA A 125 -4.72 7.54 -3.63
CA ALA A 125 -3.79 8.21 -4.51
C ALA A 125 -4.26 8.23 -5.96
N GLY A 126 -4.04 9.32 -6.67
CA GLY A 126 -4.22 9.39 -8.12
C GLY A 126 -3.18 8.56 -8.89
N GLY A 127 -3.39 8.49 -10.20
CA GLY A 127 -2.37 8.06 -11.17
C GLY A 127 -1.20 9.03 -11.24
N GLN A 128 -0.03 8.52 -11.63
CA GLN A 128 1.19 9.31 -11.78
C GLN A 128 1.60 9.41 -13.25
N ASP A 129 2.29 10.49 -13.61
CA ASP A 129 2.81 10.73 -14.96
C ASP A 129 1.72 10.50 -16.03
N LYS A 130 1.94 9.61 -17.00
CA LYS A 130 1.01 9.31 -18.12
C LYS A 130 -0.35 8.77 -17.68
N LEU A 131 -0.49 8.36 -16.42
CA LEU A 131 -1.72 7.84 -15.82
C LEU A 131 -2.48 8.88 -14.99
N LYS A 132 -1.96 10.12 -14.87
CA LYS A 132 -2.64 11.21 -14.17
C LYS A 132 -4.07 11.39 -14.71
N GLY A 133 -5.04 11.42 -13.81
CA GLY A 133 -6.47 11.50 -14.10
C GLY A 133 -7.12 10.27 -14.76
N LYS A 134 -6.35 9.27 -15.18
CA LYS A 134 -6.89 8.05 -15.83
C LYS A 134 -7.16 6.91 -14.86
N VAL A 135 -6.50 6.92 -13.71
CA VAL A 135 -6.65 5.91 -12.66
C VAL A 135 -6.62 6.56 -11.28
N PHE A 136 -7.16 5.85 -10.31
CA PHE A 136 -6.98 6.11 -8.88
C PHE A 136 -6.66 4.79 -8.16
N ARG A 137 -6.13 4.89 -6.95
CA ARG A 137 -5.59 3.76 -6.19
C ARG A 137 -6.13 3.74 -4.77
N ILE A 138 -6.55 2.57 -4.33
CA ILE A 138 -6.94 2.27 -2.95
C ILE A 138 -5.95 1.24 -2.40
N ALA A 139 -5.26 1.60 -1.31
CA ALA A 139 -4.25 0.77 -0.68
C ALA A 139 -4.85 -0.04 0.48
N THR A 140 -4.48 -1.30 0.59
CA THR A 140 -4.99 -2.25 1.61
C THR A 140 -3.86 -3.02 2.29
N LEU A 141 -2.68 -2.40 2.41
CA LEU A 141 -1.49 -2.98 3.02
C LEU A 141 -1.23 -2.41 4.43
N GLY A 142 -0.47 -3.16 5.22
CA GLY A 142 -0.01 -2.73 6.54
C GLY A 142 -1.10 -2.86 7.61
N TYR A 143 -1.24 -1.80 8.42
CA TYR A 143 -2.23 -1.72 9.48
C TYR A 143 -3.59 -1.30 8.89
N ALA A 144 -4.25 -2.28 8.27
CA ALA A 144 -5.56 -2.14 7.66
C ALA A 144 -6.39 -3.40 7.93
N ASP A 145 -7.68 -3.23 8.13
CA ASP A 145 -8.63 -4.30 8.40
C ASP A 145 -9.89 -4.23 7.51
N ARG A 146 -10.88 -5.07 7.83
CA ARG A 146 -12.14 -5.19 7.08
C ARG A 146 -12.91 -3.88 7.01
N HIS A 147 -12.90 -3.08 8.08
CA HIS A 147 -13.67 -1.86 8.20
C HIS A 147 -13.03 -0.73 7.39
N ASP A 148 -11.70 -0.69 7.28
CA ASP A 148 -11.02 0.26 6.39
C ASP A 148 -11.48 0.09 4.93
N VAL A 149 -11.61 -1.16 4.47
CA VAL A 149 -12.13 -1.45 3.12
C VAL A 149 -13.58 -0.99 2.97
N VAL A 150 -14.43 -1.28 3.95
CA VAL A 150 -15.85 -0.87 3.92
C VAL A 150 -15.97 0.65 3.86
N VAL A 151 -15.20 1.38 4.67
CA VAL A 151 -15.18 2.85 4.69
C VAL A 151 -14.65 3.42 3.38
N ALA A 152 -13.58 2.83 2.83
CA ALA A 152 -13.03 3.29 1.57
C ALA A 152 -13.99 3.11 0.39
N ILE A 153 -14.70 1.97 0.34
CA ILE A 153 -15.68 1.69 -0.72
C ILE A 153 -16.94 2.53 -0.55
N SER A 154 -17.43 2.74 0.69
CA SER A 154 -18.59 3.61 0.91
C SER A 154 -18.28 5.07 0.51
N ALA A 155 -17.09 5.57 0.83
CA ALA A 155 -16.64 6.88 0.37
C ALA A 155 -16.54 6.94 -1.16
N LEU A 156 -16.00 5.90 -1.81
CA LEU A 156 -15.94 5.82 -3.27
C LEU A 156 -17.32 5.88 -3.91
N GLU A 157 -18.30 5.13 -3.40
CA GLU A 157 -19.67 5.16 -3.90
C GLU A 157 -20.30 6.55 -3.81
N LEU A 158 -20.20 7.19 -2.64
CA LEU A 158 -20.73 8.53 -2.45
C LEU A 158 -20.07 9.55 -3.38
N THR A 159 -18.74 9.45 -3.56
CA THR A 159 -17.98 10.27 -4.50
C THR A 159 -18.42 10.06 -5.95
N LEU A 160 -18.56 8.81 -6.39
CA LEU A 160 -19.00 8.49 -7.76
C LEU A 160 -20.41 9.02 -8.03
N LYS A 161 -21.32 8.91 -7.05
CA LYS A 161 -22.68 9.42 -7.15
C LYS A 161 -22.71 10.94 -7.29
N GLU A 162 -21.88 11.65 -6.53
CA GLU A 162 -21.74 13.11 -6.61
C GLU A 162 -21.13 13.57 -7.94
N LEU A 163 -20.24 12.76 -8.52
CA LEU A 163 -19.66 13.00 -9.85
C LEU A 163 -20.59 12.58 -11.00
N GLY A 164 -21.82 12.15 -10.71
CA GLY A 164 -22.83 11.79 -11.70
C GLY A 164 -22.63 10.43 -12.37
N TYR A 165 -21.75 9.57 -11.83
CA TYR A 165 -21.59 8.20 -12.30
C TYR A 165 -22.78 7.34 -11.90
N LYS A 166 -23.28 6.51 -12.83
CA LYS A 166 -24.47 5.68 -12.63
C LYS A 166 -24.09 4.28 -12.16
N PHE A 167 -24.61 3.90 -11.00
CA PHE A 167 -24.49 2.57 -10.39
C PHE A 167 -25.55 2.44 -9.29
N ASP A 168 -25.75 1.23 -8.76
CA ASP A 168 -26.67 1.02 -7.64
C ASP A 168 -25.96 1.29 -6.30
N LEU A 169 -26.45 2.27 -5.54
CA LEU A 169 -25.88 2.60 -4.23
C LEU A 169 -25.93 1.40 -3.29
N GLY A 170 -24.81 1.08 -2.65
CA GLY A 170 -24.61 -0.07 -1.77
C GLY A 170 -24.09 -1.32 -2.48
N SER A 171 -24.05 -1.36 -3.81
CA SER A 171 -23.61 -2.56 -4.57
C SER A 171 -22.13 -2.91 -4.33
N GLY A 172 -21.24 -1.91 -4.27
CA GLY A 172 -19.82 -2.10 -3.99
C GLY A 172 -19.57 -2.52 -2.55
N VAL A 173 -20.18 -1.83 -1.59
CA VAL A 173 -20.08 -2.16 -0.16
C VAL A 173 -20.62 -3.56 0.12
N GLY A 174 -21.80 -3.89 -0.41
CA GLY A 174 -22.40 -5.21 -0.29
C GLY A 174 -21.46 -6.30 -0.81
N ARG A 175 -20.91 -6.09 -2.00
CA ARG A 175 -19.96 -7.05 -2.60
C ARG A 175 -18.66 -7.17 -1.80
N ALA A 176 -18.13 -6.07 -1.26
CA ALA A 176 -16.95 -6.12 -0.38
C ALA A 176 -17.24 -6.97 0.86
N LEU A 177 -18.37 -6.76 1.52
CA LEU A 177 -18.76 -7.48 2.74
C LEU A 177 -18.90 -8.99 2.53
N GLU A 178 -19.38 -9.44 1.36
CA GLU A 178 -19.41 -10.86 1.02
C GLU A 178 -18.03 -11.50 1.04
N VAL A 179 -17.03 -10.83 0.44
CA VAL A 179 -15.65 -11.32 0.37
C VAL A 179 -14.96 -11.23 1.73
N LEU A 180 -15.23 -10.17 2.50
CA LEU A 180 -14.62 -9.93 3.81
C LEU A 180 -15.07 -10.93 4.89
N LYS A 181 -16.16 -11.69 4.68
CA LYS A 181 -16.56 -12.80 5.57
C LYS A 181 -15.52 -13.92 5.65
N GLU A 182 -14.59 -13.98 4.69
CA GLU A 182 -13.52 -14.97 4.68
C GLU A 182 -12.36 -14.65 5.64
N LEU A 183 -12.29 -13.43 6.18
CA LEU A 183 -11.32 -13.01 7.20
C LEU A 183 -11.65 -13.59 8.57
#